data_AF-A0A2D5IBF7-F1
#
_entry.id   AF-A0A2D5IBF7-F1
#
_cell.length_a   1.000
_cell.length_b   1.000
_cell.length_c   1.000
_cell.angle_alpha   90.00
_cell.angle_beta   90.00
_cell.angle_gamma   90.00
#
_symmetry.space_group_name_H-M   'P 1'
#
loop_
_entity.id
_entity.type
_entity.pdbx_description
1 polymer ?
#
loop_
_entity_poly.entity_id
_entity_poly.type
_entity_poly.pdbx_seq_one_letter_code
_entity_poly.pdbx_strand_id
1 'polypeptide(L)'
;MLLLNTTNFWGDYQNIVHKLKKKGVTLSATEQPIDTKTSAGKAFLDMLGVFSEFETNLRNERQLEGVRKAKERGVYKGRMRTIDATQIHALK
;
A
#
# COMPACT_ATOMS: atom_id res chain seq x y z
N MET A 1 -8.20 -16.39 -2.29
CA MET A 1 -7.54 -15.28 -3.03
C MET A 1 -7.98 -13.96 -2.40
N LEU A 2 -7.38 -13.57 -1.27
CA LEU A 2 -7.84 -12.43 -0.47
C LEU A 2 -6.68 -11.77 0.33
N LEU A 3 -5.46 -11.78 -0.20
CA LEU A 3 -4.31 -11.09 0.43
C LEU A 3 -3.63 -10.11 -0.53
N LEU A 4 -4.41 -9.40 -1.35
CA LEU A 4 -3.87 -8.34 -2.22
C LEU A 4 -4.52 -6.98 -2.02
N ASN A 5 -5.44 -6.83 -1.07
CA ASN A 5 -6.07 -5.53 -0.87
C ASN A 5 -6.28 -5.23 0.60
N THR A 6 -5.23 -4.74 1.26
CA THR A 6 -5.41 -3.88 2.43
C THR A 6 -4.37 -2.78 2.35
N THR A 7 -4.84 -1.62 1.87
CA THR A 7 -4.33 -0.26 2.09
C THR A 7 -2.88 0.01 1.67
N ASN A 8 -2.72 0.82 0.61
CA ASN A 8 -1.50 1.55 0.30
C ASN A 8 -1.31 2.70 1.32
N PHE A 9 -1.22 2.37 2.61
CA PHE A 9 -1.07 3.31 3.72
C PHE A 9 0.05 4.35 3.45
N TRP A 10 1.07 3.92 2.71
CA TRP A 10 2.27 4.68 2.40
C TRP A 10 2.12 5.57 1.15
N GLY A 11 1.41 5.11 0.12
CA GLY A 11 1.03 5.95 -1.01
C GLY A 11 0.08 7.08 -0.59
N ASP A 12 -0.75 6.82 0.42
CA ASP A 12 -1.65 7.81 0.99
C ASP A 12 -0.89 8.97 1.63
N TYR A 13 0.24 8.73 2.31
CA TYR A 13 1.07 9.78 2.89
C TYR A 13 1.57 10.79 1.84
N GLN A 14 2.25 10.31 0.79
CA GLN A 14 2.75 11.19 -0.28
C GLN A 14 1.60 11.94 -0.98
N ASN A 15 0.48 11.25 -1.23
CA ASN A 15 -0.70 11.85 -1.84
C ASN A 15 -1.31 12.96 -0.98
N ILE A 16 -1.37 12.77 0.34
CA ILE A 16 -1.87 13.78 1.29
C ILE A 16 -0.93 14.99 1.32
N VAL A 17 0.38 14.76 1.47
CA VAL A 17 1.37 15.86 1.49
C VAL A 17 1.33 16.66 0.19
N HIS A 18 1.25 15.98 -0.96
CA HIS A 18 1.14 16.63 -2.27
C HIS A 18 -0.16 17.42 -2.42
N LYS A 19 -1.30 16.86 -1.98
CA LYS A 19 -2.60 17.56 -1.99
C LYS A 19 -2.58 18.81 -1.11
N LEU A 20 -1.99 18.75 0.08
CA LEU A 20 -1.87 19.88 1.00
C LEU A 20 -0.98 20.97 0.41
N LYS A 21 0.17 20.59 -0.17
CA LYS A 21 1.06 21.51 -0.88
C LYS A 21 0.37 22.23 -2.04
N LYS A 22 -0.41 21.50 -2.86
CA LYS A 22 -1.19 22.07 -3.97
C LYS A 22 -2.27 23.06 -3.51
N LYS A 23 -2.79 22.87 -2.30
CA LYS A 23 -3.74 23.79 -1.66
C LYS A 23 -3.08 24.99 -0.95
N GLY A 24 -1.74 25.09 -0.97
CA GLY A 24 -1.01 26.14 -0.27
C GLY A 24 -0.99 25.98 1.26
N VAL A 25 -1.29 24.77 1.77
CA VAL A 25 -1.31 24.49 3.20
C VAL A 25 0.10 24.18 3.70
N THR A 26 0.46 24.76 4.85
CA THR A 26 1.69 24.43 5.57
C THR A 26 1.40 23.37 6.64
N LEU A 27 2.14 22.26 6.58
CA LEU A 27 2.17 21.24 7.62
C LEU A 27 3.30 21.55 8.62
N SER A 28 2.97 21.49 9.91
CA SER A 28 3.93 21.56 11.01
C SER A 28 3.59 20.47 12.02
N ALA A 29 4.60 19.70 12.44
CA ALA A 29 4.46 18.79 13.57
C ALA A 29 4.70 19.55 14.88
N THR A 30 3.92 19.24 15.92
CA THR A 30 4.03 19.91 17.22
C THR A 30 5.19 19.35 18.06
N GLU A 31 5.44 18.05 17.96
CA GLU A 31 6.44 17.33 18.77
C GLU A 31 7.76 17.08 18.03
N GLN A 32 7.76 17.19 16.71
CA GLN A 32 8.93 16.99 15.87
C GLN A 32 9.29 18.30 15.17
N PRO A 33 10.59 18.58 14.93
CA PRO A 33 11.03 19.80 14.25
C PRO A 33 10.79 19.73 12.73
N ILE A 34 9.54 19.48 12.33
CA ILE A 34 9.12 19.36 10.93
C ILE A 34 8.18 20.52 10.63
N ASP A 35 8.66 21.50 9.86
CA ASP A 35 7.85 22.61 9.35
C ASP A 35 8.10 22.80 7.85
N THR A 36 7.04 22.60 7.05
CA THR A 36 7.02 22.84 5.59
C THR A 36 7.27 24.28 5.16
N LYS A 37 7.27 25.26 6.08
CA LYS A 37 7.70 26.63 5.77
C LYS A 37 9.20 26.72 5.54
N THR A 38 9.97 25.89 6.23
CA THR A 38 11.43 25.87 6.12
C THR A 38 11.90 25.01 4.95
N SER A 39 13.05 25.34 4.36
CA SER A 39 13.68 24.50 3.33
C SER A 39 14.05 23.11 3.89
N ALA A 40 14.51 23.05 5.15
CA ALA A 40 14.85 21.82 5.84
C ALA A 40 13.63 20.89 6.02
N GLY A 41 12.49 21.41 6.50
CA GLY A 41 11.28 20.60 6.69
C GLY A 41 10.67 20.11 5.37
N LYS A 42 10.79 20.90 4.27
CA LYS A 42 10.43 20.43 2.93
C LYS A 42 11.30 19.26 2.49
N ALA A 43 12.63 19.39 2.60
CA ALA A 43 13.57 18.33 2.23
C ALA A 43 13.36 17.06 3.07
N PHE A 44 13.05 17.21 4.36
CA PHE A 44 12.74 16.09 5.24
C PHE A 44 11.49 15.33 4.79
N LEU A 45 10.40 16.04 4.45
CA LEU A 45 9.17 15.42 3.95
C LEU A 45 9.36 14.75 2.58
N ASP A 46 10.13 15.37 1.69
CA ASP A 46 10.46 14.78 0.39
C ASP A 46 11.27 13.47 0.58
N MET A 47 12.21 13.46 1.53
CA MET A 47 12.97 12.26 1.91
C MET A 47 12.07 11.16 2.49
N LEU A 48 11.09 11.51 3.34
CA LEU A 48 10.09 10.55 3.84
C LEU A 48 9.27 9.93 2.68
N GLY A 49 9.03 10.69 1.62
CA GLY A 49 8.43 10.15 0.40
C GLY A 49 9.29 9.07 -0.27
N VAL A 50 10.61 9.27 -0.36
CA VAL A 50 11.54 8.26 -0.89
C VAL A 50 11.54 6.99 -0.03
N PHE A 51 11.55 7.15 1.31
CA PHE A 51 11.44 6.01 2.23
C PHE A 51 10.13 5.24 2.05
N SER A 52 9.01 5.94 1.83
CA SER A 52 7.71 5.29 1.63
C SER A 52 7.67 4.39 0.39
N GLU A 53 8.35 4.79 -0.69
CA GLU A 53 8.47 3.98 -1.91
C GLU A 53 9.38 2.77 -1.67
N PHE A 54 10.51 2.98 -1.01
CA PHE A 54 11.44 1.92 -0.63
C PHE A 54 10.77 0.83 0.21
N GLU A 55 10.03 1.20 1.26
CA GLU A 55 9.32 0.24 2.11
C GLU A 55 8.24 -0.53 1.35
N THR A 56 7.55 0.14 0.42
CA THR A 56 6.53 -0.50 -0.42
C THR A 56 7.16 -1.56 -1.32
N ASN A 57 8.28 -1.25 -1.96
CA ASN A 57 9.01 -2.19 -2.81
C ASN A 57 9.52 -3.39 -1.99
N LEU A 58 10.14 -3.13 -0.84
CA LEU A 58 10.65 -4.18 0.04
C LEU A 58 9.53 -5.10 0.57
N ARG A 59 8.37 -4.53 0.92
CA ARG A 59 7.20 -5.31 1.32
C ARG A 59 6.70 -6.19 0.18
N ASN A 60 6.63 -5.66 -1.04
CA ASN A 60 6.19 -6.42 -2.21
C ASN A 60 7.12 -7.60 -2.50
N GLU A 61 8.44 -7.40 -2.44
CA GLU A 61 9.43 -8.47 -2.62
C GLU A 61 9.21 -9.62 -1.63
N ARG A 62 9.10 -9.29 -0.34
CA ARG A 62 8.87 -10.28 0.73
C ARG A 62 7.53 -11.00 0.57
N GLN A 63 6.49 -10.29 0.16
CA GLN A 63 5.17 -10.88 -0.11
C GLN A 63 5.22 -11.85 -1.29
N LEU A 64 5.87 -11.47 -2.39
CA LEU A 64 6.06 -12.33 -3.55
C LEU A 64 6.81 -13.61 -3.18
N GLU A 65 7.87 -13.50 -2.38
CA GLU A 65 8.59 -14.67 -1.87
C GLU A 65 7.71 -15.57 -1.00
N GLY A 66 6.93 -14.98 -0.08
CA GLY A 66 5.98 -15.71 0.77
C GLY A 66 4.90 -16.44 -0.04
N VAL A 67 4.36 -15.77 -1.06
CA VAL A 67 3.39 -16.35 -2.00
C VAL A 67 4.02 -17.50 -2.78
N ARG A 68 5.25 -17.36 -3.28
CA ARG A 68 5.96 -18.43 -3.98
C ARG A 68 6.10 -19.68 -3.09
N LYS A 69 6.61 -19.51 -1.87
CA LYS A 69 6.75 -20.63 -0.89
C LYS A 69 5.41 -21.26 -0.51
N ALA A 70 4.33 -20.47 -0.46
CA ALA A 70 2.99 -20.99 -0.16
C ALA A 70 2.36 -21.73 -1.36
N LYS A 71 2.65 -21.30 -2.59
CA LYS A 71 2.27 -22.01 -3.82
C LYS A 71 3.00 -23.35 -3.94
N GLU A 72 4.30 -23.39 -3.66
CA GLU A 72 5.10 -24.61 -3.64
C GLU A 72 4.58 -25.64 -2.62
N ARG A 73 4.13 -25.16 -1.46
CA ARG A 73 3.49 -25.99 -0.42
C ARG A 73 2.04 -26.40 -0.75
N GLY A 74 1.50 -26.00 -1.90
CA GLY A 74 0.15 -26.38 -2.35
C GLY A 74 -1.00 -25.78 -1.53
N VAL A 75 -0.73 -24.80 -0.67
CA VAL A 75 -1.73 -24.23 0.27
C VAL A 75 -2.72 -23.31 -0.46
N TYR A 76 -2.33 -22.78 -1.62
CA TYR A 76 -3.15 -21.87 -2.42
C TYR A 76 -4.24 -22.61 -3.21
N LYS A 77 -5.44 -22.75 -2.62
CA LYS A 77 -6.64 -23.32 -3.27
C LYS A 77 -7.51 -22.32 -4.04
N GLY A 78 -7.02 -21.10 -4.30
CA GLY A 78 -7.77 -20.07 -5.03
C GLY A 78 -8.87 -19.37 -4.20
N ARG A 79 -9.86 -18.77 -4.86
CA ARG A 79 -11.11 -18.33 -4.21
C ARG A 79 -12.05 -19.53 -4.19
N MET A 80 -12.65 -19.82 -3.03
CA MET A 80 -13.64 -20.89 -2.93
C MET A 80 -14.79 -20.58 -3.90
N ARG A 81 -15.13 -21.53 -4.77
CA ARG A 81 -16.22 -21.37 -5.73
C ARG A 81 -17.50 -21.09 -4.96
N THR A 82 -18.12 -19.94 -5.21
CA THR A 82 -19.32 -19.48 -4.49
C THR A 82 -20.60 -19.91 -5.19
N ILE A 83 -20.51 -20.43 -6.41
CA ILE A 83 -21.65 -20.90 -7.21
C ILE A 83 -21.42 -22.37 -7.53
N ASP A 84 -22.45 -23.17 -7.33
CA ASP A 84 -22.44 -24.59 -7.65
C ASP A 84 -22.63 -24.79 -9.16
N ALA A 85 -21.61 -25.38 -9.80
CA ALA A 85 -21.62 -25.63 -11.24
C ALA A 85 -22.74 -26.59 -11.67
N THR A 86 -23.19 -27.47 -10.77
CA THR A 86 -24.28 -28.41 -11.07
C THR A 86 -25.63 -27.70 -11.19
N GLN A 87 -25.90 -26.68 -10.37
CA GLN A 87 -27.11 -25.87 -10.47
C GLN A 87 -27.16 -25.05 -11.76
N ILE A 88 -26.02 -24.59 -12.28
CA ILE A 88 -25.95 -23.85 -13.55
C ILE A 88 -26.32 -24.75 -14.73
N HIS A 89 -25.91 -26.02 -14.72
CA HIS A 89 -26.26 -26.96 -15.80
C HIS A 89 -27.73 -27.39 -15.79
N ALA A 90 -28.39 -27.35 -14.64
CA ALA A 90 -29.82 -27.69 -14.51
C ALA A 90 -30.77 -26.57 -14.99
N LEU A 91 -30.27 -25.35 -15.20
CA LEU A 91 -31.03 -24.19 -15.69
C LEU A 91 -30.98 -24.03 -17.22
N LYS A 92 -30.40 -25.01 -17.92
CA LYS A 92 -30.23 -25.00 -19.39
C LYS A 92 -31.21 -25.95 -20.04
#